data_AF-A0A932X0C7-F1
#
_entry.id   AF-A0A932X0C7-F1
#
_cell.length_a   1.000
_cell.length_b   1.000
_cell.length_c   1.000
_cell.angle_alpha   90.00
_cell.angle_beta   90.00
_cell.angle_gamma   90.00
#
_symmetry.space_group_name_H-M   'P 1'
#
loop_
_entity.id
_entity.type
_entity.pdbx_description
1 polymer ?
#
loop_
_entity_poly.entity_id
_entity_poly.type
_entity_poly.pdbx_seq_one_letter_code
_entity_poly.pdbx_strand_id
1 'polypeptide(L)'
;MDIADWRKKIDAIDRELVRLLNERARCVAEIGKIKHAGGLPIEASGREQTVFENVLQANQGPLDDDALRRVFERIVGEGKDLQRRLIEKQKSEPRP
;
A
#
# COMPACT_ATOMS: atom_id res chain seq x y z
N MET A 1 -31.20 8.52 -10.74
CA MET A 1 -30.18 7.73 -10.04
C MET A 1 -30.76 7.33 -8.71
N ASP A 2 -30.82 6.04 -8.43
CA ASP A 2 -31.33 5.50 -7.17
C ASP A 2 -30.22 4.85 -6.33
N ILE A 3 -30.60 4.20 -5.23
CA ILE A 3 -29.65 3.51 -4.33
C ILE A 3 -28.91 2.38 -5.06
N ALA A 4 -29.59 1.65 -5.96
CA ALA A 4 -28.98 0.53 -6.68
C ALA A 4 -27.94 1.02 -7.68
N ASP A 5 -28.20 2.15 -8.35
CA ASP A 5 -27.24 2.79 -9.25
C ASP A 5 -25.98 3.23 -8.50
N TRP A 6 -26.13 3.84 -7.32
CA TRP A 6 -24.99 4.25 -6.48
C TRP A 6 -24.17 3.06 -5.98
N ARG A 7 -24.83 1.95 -5.60
CA ARG A 7 -24.14 0.72 -5.20
C ARG A 7 -23.31 0.12 -6.33
N LYS A 8 -23.86 0.06 -7.56
CA LYS A 8 -23.10 -0.38 -8.74
C LYS A 8 -21.88 0.50 -9.00
N LYS A 9 -22.00 1.82 -8.78
CA LYS A 9 -20.88 2.74 -8.89
C LYS A 9 -19.81 2.47 -7.83
N ILE A 10 -20.21 2.21 -6.59
CA ILE A 10 -19.30 1.81 -5.50
C ILE A 10 -18.59 0.50 -5.87
N ASP A 11 -19.31 -0.53 -6.32
CA ASP A 11 -18.68 -1.80 -6.72
C ASP A 11 -17.63 -1.63 -7.82
N ALA A 12 -17.87 -0.71 -8.77
CA ALA A 12 -16.89 -0.40 -9.81
C ALA A 12 -15.65 0.31 -9.25
N ILE A 13 -15.85 1.27 -8.33
CA ILE A 13 -14.76 1.95 -7.62
C ILE A 13 -13.95 0.96 -6.79
N ASP A 14 -14.60 0.05 -6.07
CA ASP A 14 -13.92 -0.94 -5.22
C ASP A 14 -13.01 -1.87 -6.03
N ARG A 15 -13.45 -2.28 -7.22
CA ARG A 15 -12.60 -3.06 -8.15
C ARG A 15 -11.36 -2.28 -8.59
N GLU A 16 -11.52 -0.98 -8.85
CA GLU A 16 -10.40 -0.11 -9.22
C GLU A 16 -9.45 0.14 -8.04
N LEU A 17 -9.99 0.31 -6.82
CA LEU A 17 -9.18 0.36 -5.60
C LEU A 17 -8.35 -0.91 -5.42
N VAL A 18 -8.96 -2.10 -5.60
CA VAL A 18 -8.22 -3.37 -5.55
C VAL A 18 -7.12 -3.43 -6.60
N ARG A 19 -7.37 -2.96 -7.83
CA ARG A 19 -6.37 -2.89 -8.90
C ARG A 19 -5.18 -2.01 -8.48
N LEU A 20 -5.45 -0.79 -8.03
CA LEU A 20 -4.45 0.20 -7.61
C LEU A 20 -3.66 -0.26 -6.38
N LEU A 21 -4.33 -0.87 -5.39
CA LEU A 21 -3.68 -1.41 -4.20
C LEU A 21 -2.71 -2.54 -4.55
N ASN A 22 -3.09 -3.42 -5.48
CA ASN A 22 -2.20 -4.48 -5.96
C ASN A 22 -1.01 -3.93 -6.76
N GLU A 23 -1.22 -2.89 -7.57
CA GLU A 23 -0.14 -2.20 -8.27
C GLU A 23 0.87 -1.60 -7.29
N ARG A 24 0.38 -0.87 -6.28
CA ARG A 24 1.19 -0.35 -5.18
C ARG A 24 1.93 -1.46 -4.43
N ALA A 25 1.27 -2.58 -4.15
CA ALA A 25 1.87 -3.72 -3.46
C ALA A 25 3.03 -4.35 -4.27
N ARG A 26 2.92 -4.42 -5.59
CA ARG A 26 4.03 -4.86 -6.47
C ARG A 26 5.24 -3.94 -6.34
N CYS A 27 5.04 -2.62 -6.32
CA CYS A 27 6.14 -1.67 -6.08
C CYS A 27 6.83 -1.92 -4.74
N VAL A 28 6.06 -2.15 -3.67
CA VAL A 28 6.60 -2.47 -2.34
C VAL A 28 7.40 -3.79 -2.37
N ALA A 29 6.91 -4.81 -3.07
CA ALA A 29 7.59 -6.08 -3.24
C ALA A 29 8.95 -5.92 -3.95
N GLU A 30 9.01 -5.17 -5.05
CA GLU A 30 10.27 -4.90 -5.77
C GLU A 30 11.26 -4.11 -4.91
N ILE A 31 10.79 -3.07 -4.19
CA ILE A 31 11.62 -2.35 -3.22
C ILE A 31 12.18 -3.31 -2.16
N GLY A 32 11.36 -4.28 -1.72
CA GLY A 32 11.77 -5.29 -0.74
C GLY A 32 12.90 -6.17 -1.23
N LYS A 33 12.82 -6.64 -2.49
CA LYS A 33 13.87 -7.42 -3.16
C LYS A 33 15.17 -6.63 -3.25
N ILE A 34 15.10 -5.36 -3.66
CA ILE A 34 16.27 -4.47 -3.77
C ILE A 34 16.94 -4.28 -2.41
N LYS A 35 16.15 -3.98 -1.36
CA LYS A 35 16.66 -3.84 0.01
C LYS A 35 17.32 -5.12 0.52
N HIS A 36 16.69 -6.28 0.28
CA HIS A 36 17.22 -7.58 0.68
C HIS A 36 18.55 -7.89 -0.02
N ALA A 37 18.63 -7.68 -1.34
CA ALA A 37 19.85 -7.90 -2.11
C ALA A 37 21.01 -6.98 -1.67
N GLY A 38 20.70 -5.75 -1.25
CA GLY A 38 21.68 -4.79 -0.74
C GLY A 38 21.98 -4.87 0.76
N GLY A 39 21.40 -5.82 1.50
CA GLY A 39 21.57 -5.92 2.95
C GLY A 39 20.99 -4.73 3.74
N LEU A 40 20.07 -3.96 3.14
CA LEU A 40 19.47 -2.78 3.75
C LEU A 40 18.32 -3.17 4.69
N PRO A 41 18.13 -2.44 5.80
CA PRO A 41 17.00 -2.67 6.69
C PRO A 41 15.67 -2.37 5.97
N ILE A 42 14.66 -3.20 6.27
CA ILE A 42 13.28 -3.02 5.79
C ILE A 42 12.73 -1.69 6.29
N GLU A 43 13.01 -1.37 7.56
CA GLU A 43 12.63 -0.14 8.22
C GLU A 43 13.66 0.96 7.94
N ALA A 44 13.42 1.70 6.86
CA ALA A 44 14.01 3.02 6.69
C ALA A 44 12.99 4.03 7.24
N SER A 45 13.20 4.45 8.48
CA SER A 45 12.39 5.49 9.13
C SER A 45 12.42 6.77 8.28
N GLY A 46 11.24 7.32 7.96
CA GLY A 46 11.09 8.57 7.22
C GLY A 46 10.22 8.48 5.96
N ARG A 47 10.19 7.33 5.26
CA ARG A 47 9.40 7.24 4.01
C ARG A 47 7.88 7.34 4.23
N GLU A 48 7.39 6.84 5.36
CA GLU A 48 5.96 6.81 5.69
C GLU A 48 5.38 8.21 5.86
N GLN A 49 6.13 9.08 6.53
CA GLN A 49 5.73 10.47 6.72
C GLN A 49 5.52 11.17 5.36
N THR A 50 6.43 10.97 4.41
CA THR A 50 6.27 11.47 3.04
C THR A 50 5.07 10.83 2.31
N VAL A 51 4.71 9.57 2.58
CA VAL A 51 3.47 8.98 2.02
C VAL A 51 2.27 9.75 2.53
N PHE A 52 2.20 9.98 3.85
CA PHE A 52 1.07 10.67 4.46
C PHE A 52 0.97 12.13 3.98
N GLU A 53 2.08 12.86 3.95
CA GLU A 53 2.11 14.24 3.44
C GLU A 53 1.61 14.33 2.00
N ASN A 54 2.09 13.45 1.11
CA ASN A 54 1.65 13.43 -0.29
C ASN A 54 0.14 13.15 -0.42
N VAL A 55 -0.38 12.26 0.42
CA VAL A 55 -1.79 11.86 0.41
C VAL A 55 -2.68 12.99 0.92
N LEU A 56 -2.29 13.63 2.02
CA LEU A 56 -3.03 14.74 2.59
C LEU A 56 -3.03 15.95 1.65
N GLN A 57 -1.88 16.26 1.02
CA GLN A 57 -1.80 17.32 0.01
C GLN A 57 -2.68 17.04 -1.23
N ALA A 58 -2.90 15.76 -1.55
CA ALA A 58 -3.75 15.36 -2.67
C ALA A 58 -5.24 15.25 -2.29
N ASN A 59 -5.61 15.44 -1.03
CA ASN A 59 -7.00 15.29 -0.59
C ASN A 59 -7.86 16.47 -1.07
N GLN A 60 -8.79 16.19 -1.98
CA GLN A 60 -9.82 17.14 -2.45
C GLN A 60 -11.23 16.56 -2.26
N GLY A 61 -11.34 15.49 -1.46
CA GLY A 61 -12.54 14.70 -1.32
C GLY A 61 -13.36 15.08 -0.08
N PRO A 62 -14.52 14.43 0.10
CA PRO A 62 -15.38 14.63 1.27
C PRO A 62 -14.87 13.92 2.54
N LEU A 63 -13.78 13.15 2.47
CA LEU A 63 -13.13 12.57 3.63
C LEU A 63 -12.19 13.62 4.25
N ASP A 64 -12.26 13.80 5.56
CA ASP A 64 -11.28 14.60 6.27
C ASP A 64 -9.89 13.94 6.27
N ASP A 65 -8.88 14.76 6.56
CA ASP A 65 -7.48 14.34 6.54
C ASP A 65 -7.20 13.22 7.54
N ASP A 66 -7.86 13.22 8.69
CA ASP A 66 -7.70 12.18 9.70
C ASP A 66 -8.24 10.83 9.23
N ALA A 67 -9.39 10.81 8.56
CA ALA A 67 -9.96 9.62 7.95
C ALA A 67 -9.06 9.07 6.85
N LEU A 68 -8.56 9.95 5.98
CA LEU A 68 -7.66 9.54 4.91
C LEU A 68 -6.33 9.01 5.47
N ARG A 69 -5.79 9.64 6.52
CA ARG A 69 -4.60 9.20 7.23
C ARG A 69 -4.75 7.78 7.78
N ARG A 70 -5.85 7.48 8.49
CA ARG A 70 -6.12 6.14 9.03
C ARG A 70 -6.17 5.06 7.95
N VAL A 71 -6.78 5.36 6.80
CA VAL A 71 -6.81 4.43 5.66
C VAL A 71 -5.40 4.16 5.15
N PHE A 72 -4.60 5.19 4.97
CA PHE A 72 -3.23 5.06 4.46
C PHE A 72 -2.27 4.40 5.46
N GLU A 73 -2.44 4.61 6.76
CA GLU A 73 -1.70 3.86 7.79
C GLU A 73 -1.90 2.36 7.61
N ARG A 74 -3.15 1.91 7.36
CA ARG A 74 -3.42 0.49 7.10
C ARG A 74 -2.79 0.00 5.80
N ILE A 75 -2.91 0.77 4.72
CA ILE A 75 -2.32 0.43 3.41
C ILE A 75 -0.79 0.33 3.49
N VAL A 76 -0.14 1.20 4.25
CA VAL A 76 1.31 1.17 4.48
C VAL A 76 1.68 -0.05 5.34
N GLY A 77 0.93 -0.31 6.41
CA GLY A 77 1.11 -1.47 7.28
C GLY A 77 1.09 -2.81 6.53
N GLU A 78 0.04 -3.05 5.72
CA GLU A 78 -0.08 -4.27 4.92
C GLU A 78 1.07 -4.41 3.91
N GLY A 79 1.58 -3.29 3.39
CA GLY A 79 2.76 -3.26 2.52
C GLY A 79 4.03 -3.73 3.24
N LYS A 80 4.26 -3.27 4.47
CA LYS A 80 5.40 -3.73 5.29
C LYS A 80 5.30 -5.23 5.59
N ASP A 81 4.11 -5.72 5.93
CA ASP A 81 3.89 -7.13 6.22
C ASP A 81 4.06 -8.01 4.98
N LEU A 82 3.65 -7.54 3.79
CA LEU A 82 3.99 -8.19 2.53
C LEU A 82 5.51 -8.29 2.35
N GLN A 83 6.23 -7.19 2.56
CA GLN A 83 7.69 -7.13 2.42
C GLN A 83 8.40 -8.14 3.34
N ARG A 84 7.97 -8.20 4.61
CA ARG A 84 8.50 -9.16 5.60
C ARG A 84 8.29 -10.61 5.14
N ARG A 85 7.06 -10.96 4.75
CA ARG A 85 6.72 -12.31 4.26
C ARG A 85 7.52 -12.72 3.02
N LEU A 86 7.76 -11.79 2.08
CA LEU A 86 8.56 -12.08 0.88
C LEU A 86 10.03 -12.36 1.21
N ILE A 87 10.60 -11.64 2.16
CA ILE A 87 11.98 -11.86 2.61
C ILE A 87 12.12 -13.17 3.36
N GLU A 88 11.14 -13.51 4.21
CA GLU A 88 11.09 -14.82 4.90
C GLU A 88 11.05 -15.99 3.90
N LYS A 89 10.20 -15.89 2.87
CA LYS A 89 10.13 -16.90 1.80
C LYS A 89 11.46 -17.07 1.06
N GLN A 90 12.13 -15.96 0.71
CA GLN A 90 13.44 -16.00 0.04
C GLN A 90 14.56 -16.62 0.88
N LYS A 91 14.48 -16.52 2.22
CA LYS A 91 15.43 -17.20 3.13
C LYS A 91 15.18 -18.71 3.22
N SER A 92 13.94 -19.15 3.02
CA SER A 92 13.55 -20.56 3.09
C SER A 92 13.75 -21.34 1.79
N GLU A 93 13.97 -20.66 0.67
CA GLU A 93 14.28 -21.31 -0.62
C GLU A 93 15.79 -21.59 -0.72
N PRO A 94 16.22 -22.81 -1.06
CA PRO A 94 17.64 -23.13 -1.24
C PRO A 94 18.19 -22.28 -2.39
N ARG A 95 19.32 -21.60 -2.15
CA ARG A 95 20.05 -20.86 -3.18
C ARG A 95 20.50 -21.87 -4.25
N PRO A 96 20.26 -21.61 -5.56
CA PRO A 96 20.68 -22.51 -6.63
C PRO A 96 22.21 -22.68 -6.67
#